data_AF-A0A3S4D9N7-F1
#
_entry.id   AF-A0A3S4D9N7-F1
#
_cell.length_a   1.000
_cell.length_b   1.000
_cell.length_c   1.000
_cell.angle_alpha   90.00
_cell.angle_beta   90.00
_cell.angle_gamma   90.00
#
_symmetry.space_group_name_H-M   'P 1'
#
loop_
_entity.id
_entity.type
_entity.pdbx_description
1 polymer ?
#
loop_
_entity_poly.entity_id
_entity_poly.type
_entity_poly.pdbx_seq_one_letter_code
_entity_poly.pdbx_strand_id
1 'polypeptide(L)'
;MDDLNPRAVIGANNPPDPLDEICAQFEAAREEAANWLDGHPVENEAQMKAVDVLRKQAREWRMALEAGQKSATAPLYDAYKTEGARWKPTIEDAQRIEKGLVALVDGFKRKLAEEKAEAERAAHAEAARKMREAEEAARKANAADLEEQRAAAEAQREAEEAQRRAAAASKDTVKGMRNETRYEIEDHRKLLNWIAVNRRDDLTVFIEDWARKNHKTFQNADGLRVWQEKAAF
;
A
#
# COMPACT_ATOMS: atom_id res chain seq x y z
N MET A 1 -17.79 -44.75 -42.29
CA MET A 1 -18.94 -43.97 -41.82
C MET A 1 -18.46 -43.14 -40.66
N ASP A 2 -18.31 -41.86 -40.96
CA ASP A 2 -18.26 -40.66 -40.12
C ASP A 2 -17.60 -40.69 -38.75
N ASP A 3 -16.39 -40.15 -38.78
CA ASP A 3 -15.60 -39.61 -37.68
C ASP A 3 -16.27 -38.29 -37.20
N LEU A 4 -17.17 -38.38 -36.23
CA LEU A 4 -17.86 -37.22 -35.64
C LEU A 4 -16.90 -36.46 -34.72
N ASN A 5 -16.50 -35.26 -35.14
CA ASN A 5 -15.72 -34.30 -34.35
C ASN A 5 -16.43 -34.00 -33.00
N PRO A 6 -15.83 -34.31 -31.84
CA PRO A 6 -16.44 -34.09 -30.52
C PRO A 6 -16.65 -32.61 -30.16
N ARG A 7 -16.17 -31.66 -30.99
CA ARG A 7 -16.41 -30.22 -30.85
C ARG A 7 -17.63 -29.73 -31.62
N ALA A 8 -18.27 -30.57 -32.44
CA ALA A 8 -19.52 -30.24 -33.12
C ALA A 8 -20.71 -30.54 -32.19
N VAL A 9 -20.84 -29.77 -31.10
CA VAL A 9 -22.04 -29.81 -30.26
C VAL A 9 -23.14 -28.99 -30.97
N ILE A 10 -24.16 -29.68 -31.47
CA ILE A 10 -25.39 -29.06 -31.97
C ILE A 10 -26.06 -28.35 -30.78
N GLY A 11 -26.23 -27.03 -30.85
CA GLY A 11 -26.80 -26.22 -29.75
C GLY A 11 -26.10 -24.90 -29.45
N ALA A 12 -25.06 -24.52 -30.21
CA ALA A 12 -24.39 -23.22 -30.10
C ALA A 12 -25.21 -22.05 -30.67
N ASN A 13 -26.52 -22.01 -30.39
CA ASN A 13 -27.27 -20.78 -30.56
C ASN A 13 -26.85 -19.89 -29.40
N ASN A 14 -26.11 -18.80 -29.68
CA ASN A 14 -25.79 -17.81 -28.66
C ASN A 14 -27.12 -17.15 -28.27
N PRO A 15 -27.74 -17.49 -27.13
CA PRO A 15 -29.01 -16.87 -26.76
C PRO A 15 -28.81 -15.34 -26.70
N PRO A 16 -29.86 -14.54 -26.95
CA PRO A 16 -29.74 -13.10 -26.87
C PRO A 16 -29.17 -12.70 -25.50
N ASP A 17 -28.30 -11.68 -25.49
CA ASP A 17 -27.72 -11.20 -24.24
C ASP A 17 -28.85 -10.73 -23.31
N PRO A 18 -28.96 -11.23 -22.07
CA PRO A 18 -29.95 -10.76 -21.11
C PRO A 18 -29.96 -9.24 -20.93
N LEU A 19 -28.80 -8.58 -21.10
CA LEU A 19 -28.72 -7.11 -21.12
C LEU A 19 -29.53 -6.51 -22.27
N ASP A 20 -29.39 -7.06 -23.47
CA ASP A 20 -30.08 -6.60 -24.67
C ASP A 20 -31.59 -6.88 -24.57
N GLU A 21 -31.98 -8.05 -24.06
CA GLU A 21 -33.40 -8.39 -23.83
C GLU A 21 -34.06 -7.42 -22.84
N ILE A 22 -33.40 -7.14 -21.71
CA ILE A 22 -33.90 -6.17 -20.72
C ILE A 22 -33.94 -4.77 -21.33
N CYS A 23 -32.93 -4.36 -22.10
CA CYS A 23 -32.90 -3.04 -22.72
C CYS A 23 -34.01 -2.87 -23.77
N ALA A 24 -34.30 -3.91 -24.56
CA ALA A 24 -35.38 -3.93 -25.53
C ALA A 24 -36.76 -3.86 -24.86
N GLN A 25 -36.94 -4.56 -23.73
CA GLN A 25 -38.21 -4.54 -22.97
C GLN A 25 -38.61 -3.11 -22.54
N PHE A 26 -37.64 -2.25 -22.25
CA PHE A 26 -37.88 -0.89 -21.76
C PHE A 26 -37.57 0.20 -22.79
N GLU A 27 -37.32 -0.14 -24.05
CA GLU A 27 -36.88 0.80 -25.09
C GLU A 27 -37.85 1.99 -25.26
N ALA A 28 -39.15 1.73 -25.40
CA ALA A 28 -40.15 2.79 -25.53
C ALA A 28 -40.19 3.75 -24.31
N ALA A 29 -40.05 3.22 -23.10
CA ALA A 29 -40.01 4.05 -21.89
C ALA A 29 -38.72 4.87 -21.78
N ARG A 30 -37.60 4.35 -22.31
CA ARG A 30 -36.30 5.04 -22.34
C ARG A 30 -36.30 6.20 -23.33
N GLU A 31 -36.80 5.97 -24.55
CA GLU A 31 -36.92 7.01 -25.56
C GLU A 31 -37.86 8.12 -25.09
N GLU A 32 -39.02 7.75 -24.53
CA GLU A 32 -39.96 8.74 -24.00
C GLU A 32 -39.36 9.50 -22.81
N ALA A 33 -38.73 8.82 -21.85
CA ALA A 33 -38.05 9.51 -20.76
C ALA A 33 -36.96 10.46 -21.24
N ALA A 34 -36.22 10.12 -22.30
CA ALA A 34 -35.22 10.99 -22.89
C ALA A 34 -35.84 12.28 -23.48
N ASN A 35 -37.04 12.19 -24.06
CA ASN A 35 -37.78 13.36 -24.56
C ASN A 35 -38.20 14.30 -23.42
N TRP A 36 -38.55 13.77 -22.24
CA TRP A 36 -38.93 14.56 -21.06
C TRP A 36 -37.75 15.14 -20.27
N LEU A 37 -36.53 14.62 -20.46
CA LEU A 37 -35.33 15.07 -19.77
C LEU A 37 -34.57 16.14 -20.57
N ASP A 38 -35.32 17.12 -21.10
CA ASP A 38 -34.80 18.21 -21.95
C ASP A 38 -34.37 19.46 -21.16
N GLY A 39 -34.66 19.50 -19.86
CA GLY A 39 -34.32 20.60 -18.94
C GLY A 39 -35.46 21.59 -18.67
N HIS A 40 -36.63 21.42 -19.29
CA HIS A 40 -37.80 22.24 -18.99
C HIS A 40 -38.54 21.73 -17.73
N PRO A 41 -39.03 22.63 -16.86
CA PRO A 41 -39.80 22.23 -15.69
C PRO A 41 -41.20 21.75 -16.07
N VAL A 42 -41.77 20.88 -15.23
CA VAL A 42 -43.19 20.50 -15.30
C VAL A 42 -44.06 21.68 -14.87
N GLU A 43 -45.07 22.03 -15.67
CA GLU A 43 -45.91 23.21 -15.51
C GLU A 43 -47.34 22.89 -15.03
N ASN A 44 -47.77 21.63 -15.11
CA ASN A 44 -49.11 21.21 -14.68
C ASN A 44 -49.16 19.78 -14.13
N GLU A 45 -50.29 19.46 -13.47
CA GLU A 45 -50.50 18.16 -12.82
C GLU A 45 -50.52 16.97 -13.79
N ALA A 46 -50.99 17.17 -15.02
CA ALA A 46 -51.02 16.10 -16.03
C ALA A 46 -49.61 15.71 -16.48
N GLN A 47 -48.73 16.70 -16.69
CA GLN A 47 -47.31 16.50 -16.96
C GLN A 47 -46.60 15.81 -15.78
N MET A 48 -46.89 16.21 -14.53
CA MET A 48 -46.35 15.55 -13.34
C MET A 48 -46.71 14.06 -13.31
N LYS A 49 -47.99 13.71 -13.56
CA LYS A 49 -48.45 12.32 -13.58
C LYS A 49 -47.80 11.50 -14.69
N ALA A 50 -47.55 12.10 -15.87
CA ALA A 50 -46.83 11.43 -16.96
C ALA A 50 -45.38 11.13 -16.57
N VAL A 51 -44.68 12.10 -15.97
CA VAL A 51 -43.31 11.94 -15.48
C VAL A 51 -43.23 10.88 -14.37
N ASP A 52 -44.22 10.81 -13.46
CA ASP A 52 -44.26 9.78 -12.42
C ASP A 52 -44.38 8.35 -12.98
N VAL A 53 -45.13 8.17 -14.07
CA VAL A 53 -45.24 6.87 -14.77
C VAL A 53 -43.89 6.49 -15.39
N LEU A 54 -43.23 7.41 -16.09
CA LEU A 54 -41.91 7.18 -16.69
C LEU A 54 -40.85 6.88 -15.63
N ARG A 55 -40.87 7.62 -14.51
CA ARG A 55 -39.99 7.36 -13.36
C ARG A 55 -40.16 5.95 -12.81
N LYS A 56 -41.40 5.47 -12.71
CA LYS A 56 -41.68 4.11 -12.25
C LYS A 56 -41.10 3.06 -13.22
N GLN A 57 -41.31 3.23 -14.52
CA GLN A 57 -40.77 2.33 -15.54
C GLN A 57 -39.24 2.35 -15.56
N ALA A 58 -38.61 3.52 -15.44
CA ALA A 58 -37.16 3.65 -15.33
C ALA A 58 -36.60 2.94 -14.08
N ARG A 59 -37.32 2.99 -12.96
CA ARG A 59 -36.95 2.24 -11.74
C ARG A 59 -37.04 0.72 -11.97
N GLU A 60 -38.08 0.25 -12.63
CA GLU A 60 -38.26 -1.17 -12.95
C GLU A 60 -37.16 -1.66 -13.90
N TRP A 61 -36.82 -0.87 -14.92
CA TRP A 61 -35.70 -1.14 -15.83
C TRP A 61 -34.37 -1.29 -15.08
N ARG A 62 -34.04 -0.33 -14.20
CA ARG A 62 -32.83 -0.42 -13.35
C ARG A 62 -32.81 -1.69 -12.51
N MET A 63 -33.93 -2.04 -11.87
CA MET A 63 -34.00 -3.23 -11.03
C MET A 63 -33.85 -4.53 -11.84
N ALA A 64 -34.39 -4.58 -13.06
CA ALA A 64 -34.19 -5.70 -13.98
C ALA A 64 -32.72 -5.85 -14.37
N LEU A 65 -32.03 -4.75 -14.70
CA LEU A 65 -30.59 -4.76 -14.98
C LEU A 65 -29.76 -5.24 -13.79
N GLU A 66 -30.04 -4.74 -12.58
CA GLU A 66 -29.36 -5.17 -11.34
C GLU A 66 -29.56 -6.68 -11.08
N ALA A 67 -30.76 -7.19 -11.31
CA ALA A 67 -31.07 -8.61 -11.17
C ALA A 67 -30.35 -9.46 -12.23
N GLY A 68 -30.36 -9.02 -13.50
CA GLY A 68 -29.67 -9.67 -14.60
C GLY A 68 -28.16 -9.73 -14.37
N GLN A 69 -27.54 -8.61 -13.98
CA GLN A 69 -26.12 -8.54 -13.63
C GLN A 69 -25.78 -9.52 -12.50
N LYS A 70 -26.58 -9.52 -11.42
CA LYS A 70 -26.37 -10.44 -10.29
C LYS A 70 -26.44 -11.90 -10.75
N SER A 71 -27.42 -12.25 -11.59
CA SER A 71 -27.56 -13.61 -12.09
C SER A 71 -26.40 -14.03 -12.99
N ALA A 72 -25.93 -13.14 -13.88
CA ALA A 72 -24.82 -13.41 -14.78
C ALA A 72 -23.48 -13.56 -14.03
N THR A 73 -23.27 -12.77 -12.97
CA THR A 73 -22.02 -12.77 -12.20
C THR A 73 -21.97 -13.81 -11.08
N ALA A 74 -23.12 -14.28 -10.59
CA ALA A 74 -23.20 -15.30 -9.54
C ALA A 74 -22.36 -16.56 -9.84
N PRO A 75 -22.50 -17.25 -11.00
CA PRO A 75 -21.72 -18.45 -11.27
C PRO A 75 -20.21 -18.18 -11.37
N LEU A 76 -19.81 -16.99 -11.87
CA LEU A 76 -18.40 -16.60 -11.92
C LEU A 76 -17.81 -16.41 -10.52
N TYR A 77 -18.58 -15.76 -9.65
CA TYR A 77 -18.18 -15.56 -8.26
C TYR A 77 -18.12 -16.88 -7.48
N ASP A 78 -19.06 -17.79 -7.71
CA ASP A 78 -19.07 -19.11 -7.10
C ASP A 78 -17.91 -19.99 -7.60
N ALA A 79 -17.60 -19.93 -8.89
CA ALA A 79 -16.42 -20.59 -9.47
C ALA A 79 -15.12 -20.04 -8.88
N TYR A 80 -14.98 -18.71 -8.80
CA TYR A 80 -13.85 -18.05 -8.17
C TYR A 80 -13.68 -18.47 -6.70
N LYS A 81 -14.77 -18.49 -5.93
CA LYS A 81 -14.76 -18.92 -4.54
C LYS A 81 -14.35 -20.37 -4.38
N THR A 82 -14.92 -21.25 -5.19
CA THR A 82 -14.64 -22.70 -5.16
C THR A 82 -13.17 -22.96 -5.45
N GLU A 83 -12.65 -22.32 -6.50
CA GLU A 83 -11.25 -22.44 -6.85
C GLU A 83 -10.36 -21.83 -5.77
N GLY A 84 -10.67 -20.64 -5.27
CA GLY A 84 -9.96 -20.02 -4.15
C GLY A 84 -9.90 -20.94 -2.92
N ALA A 85 -11.01 -21.60 -2.58
CA ALA A 85 -11.07 -22.56 -1.48
C ALA A 85 -10.23 -23.82 -1.74
N ARG A 86 -10.13 -24.28 -3.00
CA ARG A 86 -9.28 -25.41 -3.40
C ARG A 86 -7.80 -25.11 -3.20
N TRP A 87 -7.34 -23.92 -3.59
CA TRP A 87 -5.92 -23.53 -3.49
C TRP A 87 -5.50 -23.13 -2.08
N LYS A 88 -6.43 -22.55 -1.31
CA LYS A 88 -6.13 -21.94 -0.01
C LYS A 88 -5.37 -22.87 0.95
N PRO A 89 -5.76 -24.14 1.19
CA PRO A 89 -5.04 -25.00 2.12
C PRO A 89 -3.57 -25.22 1.75
N THR A 90 -3.28 -25.40 0.47
CA THR A 90 -1.91 -25.62 -0.02
C THR A 90 -1.08 -24.34 0.07
N ILE A 91 -1.67 -23.18 -0.26
CA ILE A 91 -1.00 -21.89 -0.09
C ILE A 91 -0.70 -21.64 1.39
N GLU A 92 -1.65 -21.90 2.28
CA GLU A 92 -1.44 -21.75 3.72
C GLU A 92 -0.36 -22.69 4.26
N ASP A 93 -0.32 -23.94 3.78
CA ASP A 93 0.72 -24.89 4.17
C ASP A 93 2.11 -24.46 3.72
N ALA A 94 2.24 -24.02 2.45
CA ALA A 94 3.48 -23.45 1.94
C ALA A 94 3.93 -22.23 2.76
N GLN A 95 3.00 -21.33 3.13
CA GLN A 95 3.31 -20.19 4.01
C GLN A 95 3.75 -20.62 5.41
N ARG A 96 3.16 -21.70 5.97
CA ARG A 96 3.60 -22.26 7.27
C ARG A 96 5.02 -22.80 7.17
N ILE A 97 5.34 -23.54 6.11
CA ILE A 97 6.68 -24.08 5.86
C ILE A 97 7.68 -22.93 5.69
N GLU A 98 7.38 -21.94 4.86
CA GLU A 98 8.23 -20.76 4.65
C GLU A 98 8.53 -20.04 5.98
N LYS A 99 7.50 -19.75 6.77
CA LYS A 99 7.65 -19.14 8.10
C LYS A 99 8.47 -20.00 9.05
N GLY A 100 8.27 -21.32 9.03
CA GLY A 100 9.04 -22.28 9.81
C GLY A 100 10.53 -22.24 9.46
N LEU A 101 10.86 -22.20 8.16
CA LEU A 101 12.25 -22.09 7.68
C LEU A 101 12.88 -20.75 8.05
N VAL A 102 12.14 -19.64 7.95
CA VAL A 102 12.61 -18.32 8.41
C VAL A 102 12.90 -18.33 9.91
N ALA A 103 11.99 -18.87 10.73
CA ALA A 103 12.18 -18.99 12.17
C ALA A 103 13.38 -19.88 12.53
N LEU A 104 13.58 -20.98 11.78
CA LEU A 104 14.70 -21.89 11.97
C LEU A 104 16.06 -21.19 11.76
N VAL A 105 16.16 -20.32 10.75
CA VAL A 105 17.43 -19.61 10.43
C VAL A 105 17.62 -18.30 11.18
N ASP A 106 16.57 -17.73 11.79
CA ASP A 106 16.59 -16.41 12.44
C ASP A 106 17.69 -16.31 13.52
N GLY A 107 17.72 -17.26 14.46
CA GLY A 107 18.72 -17.25 15.54
C GLY A 107 20.16 -17.33 15.04
N PHE A 108 20.41 -18.12 13.99
CA PHE A 108 21.75 -18.22 13.39
C PHE A 108 22.12 -16.93 12.63
N LYS A 109 21.18 -16.36 11.85
CA LYS A 109 21.42 -15.12 11.12
C LYS A 109 21.72 -13.93 12.04
N ARG A 110 21.07 -13.86 13.21
CA ARG A 110 21.36 -12.84 14.23
C ARG A 110 22.77 -12.96 14.78
N LYS A 111 23.17 -14.17 15.20
CA LYS A 111 24.55 -14.44 15.67
C LYS A 111 25.59 -14.10 14.59
N LEU A 112 25.35 -14.55 13.36
CA LEU A 112 26.25 -14.25 12.25
C LEU A 112 26.31 -12.74 11.94
N ALA A 113 25.21 -12.01 12.10
CA ALA A 113 25.18 -10.56 11.94
C ALA A 113 25.98 -9.86 13.06
N GLU A 114 25.87 -10.33 14.30
CA GLU A 114 26.68 -9.84 15.43
C GLU A 114 28.17 -10.11 15.23
N GLU A 115 28.55 -11.33 14.83
CA GLU A 115 29.93 -11.71 14.50
C GLU A 115 30.51 -10.84 13.38
N LYS A 116 29.74 -10.60 12.31
CA LYS A 116 30.16 -9.74 11.19
C LYS A 116 30.26 -8.27 11.59
N ALA A 117 29.36 -7.78 12.44
CA ALA A 117 29.44 -6.41 12.97
C ALA A 117 30.64 -6.23 13.93
N GLU A 118 31.02 -7.26 14.68
CA GLU A 118 32.25 -7.26 15.47
C GLU A 118 33.50 -7.28 14.58
N ALA A 119 33.52 -8.13 13.55
CA ALA A 119 34.61 -8.16 12.58
C ALA A 119 34.75 -6.83 11.82
N GLU A 120 33.64 -6.20 11.43
CA GLU A 120 33.60 -4.87 10.83
C GLU A 120 34.19 -3.83 11.79
N ARG A 121 33.75 -3.79 13.05
CA ARG A 121 34.31 -2.87 14.07
C ARG A 121 35.81 -3.07 14.27
N ALA A 122 36.28 -4.33 14.31
CA ALA A 122 37.70 -4.64 14.43
C ALA A 122 38.50 -4.17 13.19
N ALA A 123 37.99 -4.43 11.99
CA ALA A 123 38.62 -4.01 10.74
C ALA A 123 38.67 -2.47 10.62
N HIS A 124 37.62 -1.77 11.03
CA HIS A 124 37.61 -0.30 11.09
C HIS A 124 38.59 0.25 12.14
N ALA A 125 38.68 -0.37 13.31
CA ALA A 125 39.64 0.02 14.34
C ALA A 125 41.09 -0.17 13.88
N GLU A 126 41.37 -1.28 13.19
CA GLU A 126 42.69 -1.55 12.58
C GLU A 126 43.01 -0.57 11.45
N ALA A 127 42.06 -0.31 10.55
CA ALA A 127 42.23 0.66 9.47
C ALA A 127 42.50 2.07 10.02
N ALA A 128 41.79 2.48 11.08
CA ALA A 128 42.02 3.76 11.74
C ALA A 128 43.39 3.81 12.44
N ARG A 129 43.86 2.71 13.04
CA ARG A 129 45.21 2.62 13.62
C ARG A 129 46.28 2.76 12.54
N LYS A 130 46.16 1.99 11.45
CA LYS A 130 47.13 2.00 10.34
C LYS A 130 47.17 3.33 9.60
N MET A 131 46.02 3.99 9.43
CA MET A 131 45.98 5.35 8.89
C MET A 131 46.76 6.34 9.77
N ARG A 132 46.59 6.30 11.10
CA ARG A 132 47.36 7.16 12.01
C ARG A 132 48.86 6.86 11.96
N GLU A 133 49.25 5.57 11.94
CA GLU A 133 50.66 5.15 11.78
C GLU A 133 51.25 5.68 10.47
N ALA A 134 50.52 5.58 9.35
CA ALA A 134 50.93 6.08 8.04
C ALA A 134 51.08 7.61 8.02
N GLU A 135 50.11 8.34 8.57
CA GLU A 135 50.17 9.81 8.68
C GLU A 135 51.37 10.26 9.52
N GLU A 136 51.65 9.57 10.63
CA GLU A 136 52.81 9.87 11.46
C GLU A 136 54.13 9.57 10.76
N ALA A 137 54.23 8.44 10.05
CA ALA A 137 55.41 8.06 9.28
C ALA A 137 55.67 9.07 8.15
N ALA A 138 54.64 9.44 7.40
CA ALA A 138 54.72 10.44 6.35
C ALA A 138 55.13 11.83 6.89
N ARG A 139 54.64 12.22 8.07
CA ARG A 139 55.02 13.47 8.73
C ARG A 139 56.47 13.49 9.21
N LYS A 140 56.99 12.35 9.68
CA LYS A 140 58.35 12.24 10.22
C LYS A 140 59.41 12.03 9.14
N ALA A 141 59.03 11.48 7.99
CA ALA A 141 59.97 11.15 6.92
C ALA A 141 60.64 12.39 6.30
N ASN A 142 61.96 12.36 6.22
CA ASN A 142 62.77 13.37 5.57
C ASN A 142 62.75 13.21 4.04
N ALA A 143 62.49 14.30 3.33
CA ALA A 143 62.48 14.32 1.86
C ALA A 143 63.84 14.03 1.21
N ALA A 144 64.94 14.07 1.97
CA ALA A 144 66.28 13.71 1.51
C ALA A 144 66.72 12.29 1.93
N ASP A 145 65.92 11.55 2.69
CA ASP A 145 66.22 10.18 3.12
C ASP A 145 65.30 9.17 2.40
N LEU A 146 65.91 8.33 1.56
CA LEU A 146 65.20 7.35 0.75
C LEU A 146 64.59 6.21 1.57
N GLU A 147 65.23 5.80 2.66
CA GLU A 147 64.73 4.71 3.51
C GLU A 147 63.54 5.18 4.36
N GLU A 148 63.57 6.41 4.86
CA GLU A 148 62.41 7.00 5.54
C GLU A 148 61.22 7.19 4.60
N GLN A 149 61.47 7.57 3.33
CA GLN A 149 60.41 7.62 2.31
C GLN A 149 59.84 6.25 1.97
N ARG A 150 60.67 5.22 1.88
CA ARG A 150 60.22 3.83 1.65
C ARG A 150 59.37 3.34 2.82
N ALA A 151 59.76 3.64 4.05
CA ALA A 151 59.00 3.30 5.25
C ALA A 151 57.64 4.02 5.30
N ALA A 152 57.59 5.31 4.98
CA ALA A 152 56.33 6.05 4.89
C ALA A 152 55.41 5.51 3.78
N ALA A 153 55.98 5.18 2.61
CA ALA A 153 55.24 4.59 1.51
C ALA A 153 54.70 3.18 1.85
N GLU A 154 55.45 2.37 2.59
CA GLU A 154 54.98 1.07 3.07
C GLU A 154 53.84 1.22 4.07
N ALA A 155 53.97 2.12 5.06
CA ALA A 155 52.92 2.39 6.03
C ALA A 155 51.63 2.87 5.34
N GLN A 156 51.75 3.71 4.30
CA GLN A 156 50.62 4.14 3.48
C GLN A 156 49.96 2.96 2.73
N ARG A 157 50.75 2.05 2.13
CA ARG A 157 50.21 0.85 1.47
C ARG A 157 49.47 -0.06 2.45
N GLU A 158 50.02 -0.27 3.65
CA GLU A 158 49.38 -1.05 4.71
C GLU A 158 48.05 -0.40 5.15
N ALA A 159 48.01 0.93 5.28
CA ALA A 159 46.78 1.66 5.60
C ALA A 159 45.70 1.52 4.51
N GLU A 160 46.09 1.63 3.24
CA GLU A 160 45.18 1.44 2.10
C GLU A 160 44.65 0.00 2.00
N GLU A 161 45.48 -1.00 2.31
CA GLU A 161 45.03 -2.38 2.40
C GLU A 161 44.06 -2.60 3.56
N ALA A 162 44.36 -2.05 4.74
CA ALA A 162 43.47 -2.13 5.90
C ALA A 162 42.12 -1.43 5.63
N GLN A 163 42.11 -0.28 4.93
CA GLN A 163 40.87 0.36 4.49
C GLN A 163 40.07 -0.50 3.50
N ARG A 164 40.75 -1.15 2.54
CA ARG A 164 40.07 -2.08 1.61
C ARG A 164 39.44 -3.27 2.34
N ARG A 165 40.13 -3.81 3.35
CA ARG A 165 39.60 -4.88 4.22
C ARG A 165 38.39 -4.42 5.02
N ALA A 166 38.44 -3.22 5.62
CA ALA A 166 37.29 -2.63 6.33
C ALA A 166 36.09 -2.41 5.40
N ALA A 167 36.32 -1.87 4.20
CA ALA A 167 35.27 -1.68 3.20
C ALA A 167 34.66 -3.01 2.70
N ALA A 168 35.46 -4.07 2.61
CA ALA A 168 34.97 -5.40 2.30
C ALA A 168 34.12 -5.98 3.44
N ALA A 169 34.55 -5.81 4.69
CA ALA A 169 33.79 -6.24 5.87
C ALA A 169 32.43 -5.55 5.98
N SER A 170 32.38 -4.23 5.72
CA SER A 170 31.12 -3.47 5.74
C SER A 170 30.10 -3.93 4.67
N LYS A 171 30.59 -4.46 3.54
CA LYS A 171 29.74 -5.05 2.49
C LYS A 171 29.30 -6.47 2.80
N ASP A 172 30.00 -7.17 3.69
CA ASP A 172 29.72 -8.55 4.05
C ASP A 172 28.56 -8.62 5.08
N THR A 173 27.35 -8.36 4.61
CA THR A 173 26.14 -8.37 5.45
C THR A 173 25.35 -9.68 5.32
N VAL A 174 24.57 -10.03 6.34
CA VAL A 174 23.71 -11.23 6.31
C VAL A 174 22.46 -10.97 5.48
N LYS A 175 22.28 -11.71 4.38
CA LYS A 175 21.12 -11.57 3.48
C LYS A 175 19.81 -11.99 4.15
N GLY A 176 18.73 -11.27 3.81
CA GLY A 176 17.38 -11.55 4.32
C GLY A 176 17.18 -11.10 5.76
N MET A 177 18.06 -10.23 6.28
CA MET A 177 17.82 -9.44 7.50
C MET A 177 17.34 -8.05 7.07
N ARG A 178 16.41 -7.47 7.81
CA ARG A 178 15.92 -6.12 7.60
C ARG A 178 15.92 -5.37 8.94
N ASN A 179 16.25 -4.08 8.88
CA ASN A 179 16.05 -3.18 10.00
C ASN A 179 14.56 -2.92 10.19
N GLU A 180 14.04 -3.29 11.36
CA GLU A 180 12.68 -2.99 11.78
C GLU A 180 12.74 -1.90 12.85
N THR A 181 12.35 -0.67 12.48
CA THR A 181 12.19 0.41 13.45
C THR A 181 10.88 0.19 14.20
N ARG A 182 10.98 -0.15 15.48
CA ARG A 182 9.83 -0.22 16.38
C ARG A 182 9.76 1.05 17.22
N TYR A 183 8.54 1.46 17.54
CA TYR A 183 8.29 2.60 18.41
C TYR A 183 7.26 2.19 19.47
N GLU A 184 7.36 2.82 20.62
CA GLU A 184 6.41 2.71 21.72
C GLU A 184 6.05 4.13 22.16
N ILE A 185 4.76 4.38 22.43
CA ILE A 185 4.31 5.64 22.99
C ILE A 185 4.21 5.48 24.50
N GLU A 186 5.25 5.94 25.21
CA GLU A 186 5.28 5.89 26.68
C GLU A 186 4.21 6.79 27.32
N ASP A 187 3.96 7.97 26.74
CA ASP A 187 2.99 8.94 27.24
C ASP A 187 2.32 9.70 26.08
N HIS A 188 1.04 9.41 25.87
CA HIS A 188 0.25 10.00 24.80
C HIS A 188 0.04 11.51 24.98
N ARG A 189 -0.05 12.00 26.21
CA ARG A 189 -0.25 13.43 26.48
C ARG A 189 1.01 14.22 26.15
N LYS A 190 2.18 13.70 26.53
CA LYS A 190 3.47 14.32 26.18
C LYS A 190 3.67 14.36 24.67
N LEU A 191 3.40 13.25 23.98
CA LEU A 191 3.54 13.19 22.53
C LEU A 191 2.56 14.15 21.83
N LEU A 192 1.29 14.18 22.26
CA LEU A 192 0.30 15.13 21.72
C LEU A 192 0.73 16.58 21.88
N ASN A 193 1.21 16.95 23.07
CA ASN A 193 1.70 18.31 23.32
C ASN A 193 2.94 18.64 22.48
N TRP A 194 3.86 17.69 22.31
CA TRP A 194 5.02 17.88 21.44
C TRP A 194 4.61 18.08 19.98
N ILE A 195 3.66 17.29 19.47
CA ILE A 195 3.11 17.44 18.11
C ILE A 195 2.42 18.80 17.97
N ALA A 196 1.59 19.19 18.93
CA ALA A 196 0.90 20.48 18.90
C ALA A 196 1.85 21.68 18.79
N VAL A 197 3.05 21.58 19.38
CA VAL A 197 4.09 22.64 19.33
C VAL A 197 4.92 22.57 18.04
N ASN A 198 5.36 21.39 17.63
CA ASN A 198 6.36 21.24 16.55
C ASN A 198 5.77 20.90 15.19
N ARG A 199 4.54 20.35 15.17
CA ARG A 199 3.91 19.69 14.02
C ARG A 199 2.39 19.95 14.01
N ARG A 200 1.98 21.19 14.32
CA ARG A 200 0.58 21.59 14.48
C ARG A 200 -0.31 21.18 13.30
N ASP A 201 0.18 21.32 12.08
CA ASP A 201 -0.57 21.03 10.85
C ASP A 201 -1.05 19.58 10.79
N ASP A 202 -0.31 18.64 11.39
CA ASP A 202 -0.66 17.23 11.44
C ASP A 202 -1.93 16.97 12.28
N LEU A 203 -2.32 17.89 13.17
CA LEU A 203 -3.53 17.81 14.00
C LEU A 203 -4.72 18.60 13.45
N THR A 204 -4.51 19.51 12.49
CA THR A 204 -5.54 20.47 12.05
C THR A 204 -6.78 19.78 11.52
N VAL A 205 -6.62 18.82 10.60
CA VAL A 205 -7.75 18.07 10.01
C VAL A 205 -8.53 17.29 11.07
N PHE A 206 -7.81 16.70 12.04
CA PHE A 206 -8.45 15.98 13.15
C PHE A 206 -9.29 16.92 14.01
N ILE A 207 -8.76 18.09 14.36
CA ILE A 207 -9.46 19.09 15.19
C ILE A 207 -10.71 19.61 14.46
N GLU A 208 -10.60 19.92 13.17
CA GLU A 208 -11.73 20.40 12.35
C GLU A 208 -12.84 19.35 12.20
N ASP A 209 -12.49 18.10 11.88
CA ASP A 209 -13.48 17.02 11.75
C ASP A 209 -14.14 16.69 13.09
N TRP A 210 -13.36 16.71 14.18
CA TRP A 210 -13.89 16.53 15.53
C TRP A 210 -14.88 17.66 15.87
N ALA A 211 -14.55 18.92 15.59
CA ALA A 211 -15.45 20.05 15.79
C ALA A 211 -16.73 19.91 14.93
N ARG A 212 -16.61 19.61 13.64
CA ARG A 212 -17.75 19.40 12.73
C ARG A 212 -18.72 18.33 13.25
N LYS A 213 -18.21 17.23 13.82
CA LYS A 213 -19.06 16.15 14.36
C LYS A 213 -19.65 16.48 15.72
N ASN A 214 -18.88 17.16 16.58
CA ASN A 214 -19.22 17.28 18.00
C ASN A 214 -19.63 18.68 18.46
N HIS A 215 -19.62 19.69 17.59
CA HIS A 215 -19.93 21.08 17.95
C HIS A 215 -21.29 21.26 18.64
N LYS A 216 -22.29 20.41 18.35
CA LYS A 216 -23.59 20.47 19.04
C LYS A 216 -23.54 19.97 20.47
N THR A 217 -22.68 18.99 20.77
CA THR A 217 -22.58 18.33 22.07
C THR A 217 -21.61 19.05 22.99
N PHE A 218 -20.46 19.49 22.48
CA PHE A 218 -19.41 20.17 23.25
C PHE A 218 -19.28 21.64 22.85
N GLN A 219 -20.39 22.38 22.93
CA GLN A 219 -20.46 23.80 22.53
C GLN A 219 -19.50 24.71 23.33
N ASN A 220 -19.14 24.29 24.55
CA ASN A 220 -18.26 25.03 25.46
C ASN A 220 -16.82 24.47 25.50
N ALA A 221 -16.41 23.66 24.51
CA ALA A 221 -15.02 23.21 24.44
C ALA A 221 -14.10 24.42 24.21
N ASP A 222 -13.05 24.55 25.02
CA ASP A 222 -12.10 25.66 24.92
C ASP A 222 -11.49 25.72 23.51
N GLY A 223 -11.61 26.89 22.87
CA GLY A 223 -11.15 27.12 21.49
C GLY A 223 -12.17 26.81 20.39
N LEU A 224 -13.39 26.36 20.72
CA LEU A 224 -14.49 26.17 19.76
C LEU A 224 -15.58 27.23 19.95
N ARG A 225 -16.02 27.85 18.85
CA ARG A 225 -17.16 28.79 18.83
C ARG A 225 -18.27 28.22 17.93
N VAL A 226 -19.51 28.16 18.45
CA VAL A 226 -20.69 27.60 17.75
C VAL A 226 -21.81 28.64 17.71
N TRP A 227 -22.45 28.83 16.55
CA TRP A 227 -23.59 29.76 16.38
C TRP A 227 -24.60 29.22 15.35
N GLN A 228 -25.80 29.83 15.28
CA GLN A 228 -26.89 29.43 14.38
C GLN A 228 -27.48 30.63 13.62
N GLU A 229 -27.83 30.43 12.35
CA GLU A 229 -28.49 31.39 11.45
C GLU A 229 -29.57 30.66 10.62
N LYS A 230 -30.63 31.36 10.17
CA LYS A 230 -31.73 30.78 9.37
C LYS A 230 -31.51 30.96 7.86
N ALA A 231 -31.80 29.95 7.03
CA ALA A 231 -31.72 29.97 5.55
C ALA A 231 -32.92 29.24 4.88
N ALA A 232 -33.25 29.58 3.61
CA ALA A 232 -34.34 28.97 2.82
C ALA A 232 -33.96 27.57 2.27
N PHE A 233 -34.96 26.68 2.07
CA PHE A 233 -34.81 25.26 1.66
C PHE A 233 -35.20 25.01 0.21
#